data_AF-A0ABD3G5S4-F1
#
_entry.id   AF-A0ABD3G5S4-F1
#
_cell.length_a   1.000
_cell.length_b   1.000
_cell.length_c   1.000
_cell.angle_alpha   90.00
_cell.angle_beta   90.00
_cell.angle_gamma   90.00
#
_symmetry.space_group_name_H-M   'P 1'
#
loop_
_entity.id
_entity.type
_entity.pdbx_description
1 polymer ?
#
loop_
_entity_poly.entity_id
_entity_poly.type
_entity_poly.pdbx_seq_one_letter_code
_entity_poly.pdbx_strand_id
1 'polypeptide(L)'
;MQRLRLDETALDLFARRPSRSFSTGLGFIDAATKKSDGKEVGFRPRQVVELCGARDTPKTQVLEHVVASFLTKSCTTSDQRPKERVFIFDHEGEVSAARLAALVSYKLAGSKRENATGEALAQVQTCYCRDSFQWLATLNHIHFQLLEATPGPLLLVFNCVGSFHAIDKMTTKSVGDGLALSEQVFIFLKQFIRHHSPIVFVAKGTTSMHIEVCS
;
A
#
# COMPACT_ATOMS: atom_id res chain seq x y z
N MET A 1 4.12 32.77 -10.10
CA MET A 1 5.24 31.91 -10.55
C MET A 1 6.24 31.77 -9.41
N GLN A 2 6.22 30.65 -8.68
CA GLN A 2 7.23 30.36 -7.65
C GLN A 2 8.52 29.90 -8.36
N ARG A 3 9.64 30.55 -8.05
CA ARG A 3 10.98 30.14 -8.47
C ARG A 3 11.23 28.70 -8.04
N LEU A 4 11.36 27.79 -9.01
CA LEU A 4 11.96 26.47 -8.81
C LEU A 4 13.37 26.71 -8.22
N ARG A 5 13.61 26.28 -6.98
CA ARG A 5 14.94 26.29 -6.38
C ARG A 5 15.77 25.24 -7.13
N LEU A 6 16.69 25.71 -7.97
CA LEU A 6 17.57 24.93 -8.84
C LEU A 6 18.75 24.25 -8.09
N ASP A 7 18.84 24.39 -6.76
CA ASP A 7 19.95 23.87 -5.95
C ASP A 7 19.53 22.71 -5.03
N GLU A 8 18.61 21.85 -5.47
CA GLU A 8 18.30 20.62 -4.72
C GLU A 8 19.28 19.52 -5.14
N THR A 9 20.14 19.07 -4.22
CA THR A 9 21.09 18.00 -4.51
C THR A 9 20.41 16.63 -4.48
N ALA A 10 21.00 15.64 -5.16
CA ALA A 10 20.53 14.25 -5.08
C ALA A 10 20.53 13.72 -3.62
N LEU A 11 21.39 14.27 -2.76
CA LEU A 11 21.43 13.97 -1.34
C LEU A 11 20.23 14.58 -0.59
N ASP A 12 19.79 15.79 -0.96
CA ASP A 12 18.60 16.43 -0.40
C ASP A 12 17.33 15.65 -0.76
N LEU A 13 17.24 15.16 -2.01
CA LEU A 13 16.16 14.26 -2.44
C LEU A 13 16.16 12.95 -1.65
N PHE A 14 17.34 12.40 -1.34
CA PHE A 14 17.47 11.19 -0.53
C PHE A 14 17.08 11.44 0.94
N ALA A 15 17.50 12.58 1.51
CA ALA A 15 17.19 12.99 2.87
C ALA A 15 15.71 13.31 3.09
N ARG A 16 14.99 13.73 2.03
CA ARG A 16 13.54 13.96 2.05
C ARG A 16 12.69 12.70 1.96
N ARG A 17 13.28 11.52 1.76
CA ARG A 17 12.52 10.27 1.77
C ARG A 17 11.74 10.18 3.08
N PRO A 18 10.42 9.97 3.05
CA PRO A 18 9.58 10.04 4.24
C PRO A 18 10.01 8.94 5.22
N SER A 19 10.86 9.29 6.18
CA SER A 19 11.38 8.37 7.21
C SER A 19 10.36 8.05 8.29
N ARG A 20 9.14 8.59 8.17
CA ARG A 20 8.10 8.48 9.19
C ARG A 20 7.50 7.10 9.14
N SER A 21 7.77 6.35 10.20
CA SER A 21 7.10 5.10 10.44
C SER A 21 5.60 5.31 10.70
N PHE A 22 4.84 4.24 10.55
CA PHE A 22 3.39 4.25 10.64
C PHE A 22 2.91 3.08 11.51
N SER A 23 1.95 3.32 12.38
CA SER A 23 1.26 2.29 13.18
C SER A 23 -0.16 2.11 12.66
N THR A 24 -0.58 0.86 12.57
CA THR A 24 -1.91 0.48 12.08
C THR A 24 -2.99 0.71 13.13
N GLY A 25 -2.61 0.81 14.41
CA GLY A 25 -3.52 0.85 15.55
C GLY A 25 -4.13 -0.52 15.87
N LEU A 26 -3.71 -1.57 15.15
CA LEU A 26 -4.08 -2.95 15.42
C LEU A 26 -2.92 -3.58 16.19
N GLY A 27 -3.08 -3.75 17.51
CA GLY A 27 -1.98 -4.19 18.38
C GLY A 27 -1.34 -5.52 17.96
N PHE A 28 -2.11 -6.44 17.38
CA PHE A 28 -1.58 -7.72 16.89
C PHE A 28 -0.71 -7.57 15.62
N ILE A 29 -0.92 -6.52 14.83
CA ILE A 29 -0.10 -6.21 13.65
C ILE A 29 1.10 -5.37 14.04
N ASP A 30 0.88 -4.33 14.84
CA ASP A 30 1.94 -3.42 15.26
C ASP A 30 2.97 -4.13 16.16
N ALA A 31 2.58 -5.19 16.86
CA ALA A 31 3.49 -6.08 17.58
C ALA A 31 4.59 -6.69 16.68
N ALA A 32 4.34 -6.87 15.39
CA ALA A 32 5.34 -7.36 14.44
C ALA A 32 6.47 -6.33 14.18
N THR A 33 6.30 -5.09 14.62
CA THR A 33 7.29 -4.01 14.48
C THR A 33 8.13 -3.79 15.76
N LYS A 34 7.94 -4.64 16.79
CA LYS A 34 8.67 -4.53 18.04
C LYS A 34 10.14 -4.89 17.85
N LYS A 35 11.02 -4.05 18.40
CA LYS A 35 12.45 -4.34 18.52
C LYS A 35 12.73 -5.24 19.73
N SER A 36 13.97 -5.69 19.85
CA SER A 36 14.47 -6.47 21.00
C SER A 36 14.31 -5.76 22.35
N ASP A 37 14.17 -4.43 22.35
CA ASP A 37 13.86 -3.60 23.52
C ASP A 37 12.34 -3.52 23.84
N GLY A 38 11.50 -4.23 23.08
CA GLY A 38 10.05 -4.27 23.24
C GLY A 38 9.30 -3.05 22.70
N LYS A 39 10.00 -2.04 22.14
CA LYS A 39 9.36 -0.81 21.64
C LYS A 39 8.84 -1.01 20.22
N GLU A 40 7.59 -0.60 19.98
CA GLU A 40 6.98 -0.54 18.66
C GLU A 40 7.56 0.64 17.89
N VAL A 41 8.13 0.36 16.72
CA VAL A 41 8.78 1.37 15.88
C VAL A 41 7.90 1.79 14.72
N GLY A 42 6.88 0.99 14.40
CA GLY A 42 5.99 1.18 13.26
C GLY A 42 6.61 0.72 11.93
N PHE A 43 5.75 0.55 10.93
CA PHE A 43 6.09 0.15 9.58
C PHE A 43 6.79 1.27 8.83
N ARG A 44 7.84 0.93 8.09
CA ARG A 44 8.75 1.85 7.42
C ARG A 44 8.67 1.72 5.89
N PRO A 45 9.03 2.78 5.15
CA PRO A 45 9.23 2.70 3.71
C PRO A 45 10.09 1.51 3.31
N ARG A 46 9.73 0.89 2.17
CA ARG A 46 10.35 -0.29 1.56
C ARG A 46 10.10 -1.62 2.26
N GLN A 47 9.41 -1.62 3.40
CA GLN A 47 8.99 -2.87 4.02
C GLN A 47 7.82 -3.49 3.27
N VAL A 48 7.83 -4.81 3.20
CA VAL A 48 6.72 -5.62 2.73
C VAL A 48 6.18 -6.42 3.90
N VAL A 49 4.88 -6.31 4.14
CA VAL A 49 4.19 -7.02 5.22
C VAL A 49 3.22 -8.00 4.58
N GLU A 50 3.42 -9.29 4.85
CA GLU A 50 2.53 -10.35 4.40
C GLU A 50 1.57 -10.74 5.54
N LEU A 51 0.28 -10.63 5.26
CA LEU A 51 -0.82 -11.11 6.07
C LEU A 51 -1.23 -12.48 5.55
N CYS A 52 -0.75 -13.52 6.22
CA CYS A 52 -1.05 -14.89 5.92
C CYS A 52 -2.23 -15.36 6.77
N GLY A 53 -3.16 -16.09 6.17
CA GLY A 53 -4.26 -16.72 6.88
C GLY A 53 -5.16 -17.54 5.98
N ALA A 54 -6.00 -18.36 6.60
CA ALA A 54 -7.01 -19.14 5.92
C ALA A 54 -8.04 -18.25 5.21
N ARG A 55 -8.84 -18.82 4.31
CA ARG A 55 -9.78 -18.06 3.47
C ARG A 55 -10.78 -17.26 4.30
N ASP A 56 -11.26 -17.82 5.40
CA ASP A 56 -12.18 -17.24 6.37
C ASP A 56 -11.56 -16.20 7.30
N THR A 57 -10.23 -16.08 7.32
CA THR A 57 -9.54 -15.02 8.08
C THR A 57 -9.84 -13.65 7.45
N PRO A 58 -10.24 -12.63 8.24
CA PRO A 58 -10.70 -11.32 7.76
C PRO A 58 -9.55 -10.41 7.29
N LYS A 59 -8.70 -10.92 6.39
CA LYS A 59 -7.51 -10.25 5.87
C LYS A 59 -7.87 -8.95 5.14
N THR A 60 -8.95 -8.97 4.35
CA THR A 60 -9.44 -7.81 3.61
C THR A 60 -9.86 -6.69 4.55
N GLN A 61 -10.59 -6.99 5.63
CA GLN A 61 -10.97 -6.01 6.65
C GLN A 61 -9.75 -5.47 7.40
N VAL A 62 -8.77 -6.33 7.68
CA VAL A 62 -7.50 -5.89 8.26
C VAL A 62 -6.79 -4.90 7.32
N LEU A 63 -6.70 -5.19 6.02
CA LEU A 63 -6.13 -4.28 5.03
C LEU A 63 -6.89 -2.94 4.97
N GLU A 64 -8.22 -2.96 5.01
CA GLU A 64 -9.05 -1.75 5.08
C GLU A 64 -8.70 -0.90 6.30
N HIS A 65 -8.50 -1.52 7.48
CA HIS A 65 -8.04 -0.82 8.69
C HIS A 65 -6.64 -0.23 8.54
N VAL A 66 -5.70 -0.96 7.93
CA VAL A 66 -4.34 -0.47 7.64
C VAL A 66 -4.41 0.77 6.73
N VAL A 67 -5.19 0.70 5.65
CA VAL A 67 -5.39 1.83 4.73
C VAL A 67 -5.99 3.03 5.47
N ALA A 68 -7.07 2.83 6.21
CA ALA A 68 -7.73 3.90 6.95
C ALA A 68 -6.76 4.58 7.93
N SER A 69 -6.03 3.80 8.71
CA SER A 69 -5.01 4.33 9.62
C SER A 69 -3.93 5.11 8.88
N PHE A 70 -3.45 4.62 7.73
CA PHE A 70 -2.42 5.30 6.95
C PHE A 70 -2.89 6.65 6.45
N LEU A 71 -4.09 6.72 5.88
CA LEU A 71 -4.70 7.97 5.38
C LEU A 71 -4.87 9.01 6.49
N THR A 72 -5.22 8.58 7.71
CA THR A 72 -5.54 9.50 8.80
C THR A 72 -4.32 9.90 9.63
N LYS A 73 -3.13 9.32 9.40
CA LYS A 73 -1.96 9.51 10.26
C LYS A 73 -1.45 10.95 10.34
N SER A 74 -1.59 11.73 9.26
CA SER A 74 -1.17 13.13 9.25
C SER A 74 -2.28 14.08 9.69
N CYS A 75 -3.54 13.65 9.57
CA CYS A 75 -4.70 14.46 9.97
C CYS A 75 -4.77 14.69 11.50
N THR A 76 -4.14 13.82 12.30
CA THR A 76 -4.05 14.00 13.75
C THR A 76 -2.96 14.99 14.18
N THR A 77 -2.04 15.35 13.28
CA THR A 77 -0.84 16.13 13.61
C THR A 77 -0.67 17.42 12.80
N SER A 78 -1.50 17.64 11.79
CA SER A 78 -1.40 18.81 10.91
C SER A 78 -2.74 19.19 10.27
N ASP A 79 -2.99 20.49 10.17
CA ASP A 79 -4.12 21.05 9.41
C ASP A 79 -3.87 21.06 7.89
N GLN A 80 -2.69 20.62 7.42
CA GLN A 80 -2.39 20.53 5.99
C GLN A 80 -3.23 19.45 5.29
N ARG A 81 -3.47 19.61 3.99
CA ARG A 81 -4.07 18.55 3.16
C ARG A 81 -3.27 17.24 3.28
N PRO A 82 -3.96 16.08 3.28
CA PRO A 82 -3.29 14.78 3.23
C PRO A 82 -2.32 14.72 2.04
N LYS A 83 -1.13 14.17 2.27
CA LYS A 83 -0.11 13.93 1.21
C LYS A 83 0.11 12.44 0.99
N GLU A 84 -0.54 11.63 1.81
CA GLU A 84 -0.62 10.19 1.69
C GLU A 84 -1.16 9.83 0.33
N ARG A 85 -0.65 8.75 -0.26
CA ARG A 85 -1.24 8.11 -1.43
C ARG A 85 -1.36 6.62 -1.16
N VAL A 86 -2.47 6.04 -1.57
CA VAL A 86 -2.73 4.61 -1.42
C VAL A 86 -3.17 4.03 -2.75
N PHE A 87 -2.49 2.98 -3.19
CA PHE A 87 -2.95 2.16 -4.31
C PHE A 87 -3.33 0.77 -3.80
N ILE A 88 -4.56 0.36 -4.09
CA ILE A 88 -5.11 -0.93 -3.67
C ILE A 88 -5.29 -1.80 -4.91
N PHE A 89 -4.53 -2.87 -5.03
CA PHE A 89 -4.72 -3.90 -6.05
C PHE A 89 -5.65 -4.96 -5.47
N ASP A 90 -6.88 -4.99 -5.96
CA ASP A 90 -7.94 -5.87 -5.47
C ASP A 90 -8.66 -6.52 -6.64
N HIS A 91 -8.10 -7.61 -7.14
CA HIS A 91 -8.59 -8.28 -8.35
C HIS A 91 -9.94 -9.01 -8.14
N GLU A 92 -10.21 -9.45 -6.91
CA GLU A 92 -11.46 -10.13 -6.52
C GLU A 92 -12.57 -9.14 -6.11
N GLY A 93 -12.25 -7.85 -5.98
CA GLY A 93 -13.23 -6.81 -5.64
C GLY A 93 -13.81 -6.94 -4.22
N GLU A 94 -13.06 -7.53 -3.29
CA GLU A 94 -13.53 -7.75 -1.91
C GLU A 94 -13.46 -6.48 -1.05
N VAL A 95 -12.59 -5.53 -1.41
CA VAL A 95 -12.41 -4.26 -0.70
C VAL A 95 -13.65 -3.40 -0.90
N SER A 96 -14.27 -2.98 0.21
CA SER A 96 -15.49 -2.18 0.18
C SER A 96 -15.18 -0.71 0.40
N ALA A 97 -15.50 0.12 -0.60
CA ALA A 97 -15.43 1.57 -0.48
C ALA A 97 -16.27 2.11 0.68
N ALA A 98 -17.45 1.52 0.93
CA ALA A 98 -18.33 1.93 2.02
C ALA A 98 -17.74 1.60 3.40
N ARG A 99 -17.16 0.40 3.58
CA ARG A 99 -16.48 0.06 4.85
C ARG A 99 -15.25 0.94 5.07
N LEU A 100 -14.45 1.15 4.02
CA LEU A 100 -13.28 2.01 4.10
C LEU A 100 -13.67 3.46 4.47
N ALA A 101 -14.72 3.99 3.85
CA ALA A 101 -15.25 5.31 4.18
C ALA A 101 -15.71 5.39 5.64
N ALA A 102 -16.45 4.40 6.13
CA ALA A 102 -16.88 4.34 7.53
C ALA A 102 -15.69 4.31 8.51
N LEU A 103 -14.64 3.53 8.20
CA LEU A 103 -13.42 3.47 9.01
C LEU A 103 -12.65 4.79 9.03
N VAL A 104 -12.52 5.45 7.87
CA VAL A 104 -11.86 6.75 7.76
C VAL A 104 -12.66 7.81 8.52
N SER A 105 -14.00 7.86 8.36
CA SER A 105 -14.87 8.76 9.12
C SER A 105 -14.76 8.54 10.62
N TYR A 106 -14.76 7.28 11.07
CA TYR A 106 -14.60 6.95 12.48
C TYR A 106 -13.27 7.46 13.04
N LYS A 107 -12.16 7.26 12.31
CA LYS A 107 -10.82 7.72 12.73
C LYS A 107 -10.67 9.24 12.69
N LEU A 108 -11.47 9.93 11.88
CA LEU A 108 -11.50 11.38 11.78
C LEU A 108 -12.63 12.00 12.62
N ALA A 109 -13.32 11.23 13.46
CA ALA A 109 -14.35 11.74 14.36
C ALA A 109 -13.71 12.78 15.30
N GLY A 110 -14.19 14.02 15.23
CA GLY A 110 -13.60 15.16 15.96
C GLY A 110 -12.58 15.99 15.17
N SER A 111 -12.31 15.65 13.90
CA SER A 111 -11.58 16.54 13.00
C SER A 111 -12.37 17.84 12.80
N LYS A 112 -11.67 18.98 12.83
CA LYS A 112 -12.27 20.31 12.59
C LYS A 112 -12.53 20.58 11.10
N ARG A 113 -12.15 19.65 10.21
CA ARG A 113 -12.25 19.82 8.76
C ARG A 113 -13.54 19.19 8.24
N GLU A 114 -14.46 20.01 7.78
CA GLU A 114 -15.80 19.61 7.32
C GLU A 114 -15.79 18.52 6.23
N ASN A 115 -14.72 18.44 5.42
CA ASN A 115 -14.57 17.46 4.32
C ASN A 115 -13.41 16.46 4.52
N ALA A 116 -12.94 16.26 5.76
CA ALA A 116 -11.74 15.46 6.04
C ALA A 116 -11.79 14.04 5.44
N THR A 117 -12.95 13.37 5.56
CA THR A 117 -13.13 12.01 5.02
C THR A 117 -13.01 11.99 3.49
N GLY A 118 -13.70 12.89 2.79
CA GLY A 118 -13.66 12.94 1.33
C GLY A 118 -12.27 13.24 0.80
N GLU A 119 -11.55 14.17 1.43
CA GLU A 119 -10.17 14.48 1.06
C GLU A 119 -9.19 13.31 1.30
N ALA A 120 -9.37 12.57 2.40
CA ALA A 120 -8.57 11.38 2.70
C ALA A 120 -8.87 10.26 1.69
N LEU A 121 -10.13 10.00 1.39
CA LEU A 121 -10.53 8.98 0.41
C LEU A 121 -10.11 9.33 -1.01
N ALA A 122 -10.02 10.62 -1.36
CA ALA A 122 -9.50 11.07 -2.66
C ALA A 122 -8.02 10.70 -2.89
N GLN A 123 -7.30 10.29 -1.84
CA GLN A 123 -5.93 9.77 -1.94
C GLN A 123 -5.85 8.26 -2.23
N VAL A 124 -6.99 7.58 -2.32
CA VAL A 124 -7.07 6.14 -2.57
C VAL A 124 -7.43 5.88 -4.02
N GLN A 125 -6.65 5.05 -4.68
CA GLN A 125 -6.96 4.50 -5.99
C GLN A 125 -7.03 2.98 -5.91
N THR A 126 -8.20 2.41 -6.21
CA THR A 126 -8.39 0.96 -6.32
C THR A 126 -8.19 0.51 -7.77
N CYS A 127 -7.33 -0.48 -7.96
CA CYS A 127 -6.89 -1.04 -9.22
C CYS A 127 -7.43 -2.47 -9.35
N TYR A 128 -8.45 -2.65 -10.19
CA TYR A 128 -9.05 -3.96 -10.49
C TYR A 128 -8.36 -4.60 -11.69
N CYS A 129 -7.19 -5.20 -11.46
CA CYS A 129 -6.42 -5.86 -12.53
C CYS A 129 -6.94 -7.29 -12.73
N ARG A 130 -7.31 -7.67 -13.95
CA ARG A 130 -7.87 -9.01 -14.24
C ARG A 130 -6.81 -10.09 -14.47
N ASP A 131 -5.61 -9.66 -14.85
CA ASP A 131 -4.49 -10.53 -15.19
C ASP A 131 -3.16 -9.81 -14.88
N SER A 132 -2.06 -10.56 -14.96
CA SER A 132 -0.72 -10.04 -14.70
C SER A 132 -0.27 -8.96 -15.69
N PHE A 133 -0.81 -8.93 -16.92
CA PHE A 133 -0.48 -7.89 -17.90
C PHE A 133 -1.09 -6.55 -17.51
N GLN A 134 -2.38 -6.53 -17.17
CA GLN A 134 -3.06 -5.35 -16.65
C GLN A 134 -2.41 -4.86 -15.36
N TRP A 135 -1.96 -5.79 -14.52
CA TRP A 135 -1.25 -5.44 -13.31
C TRP A 135 0.09 -4.74 -13.61
N LEU A 136 0.92 -5.31 -14.49
CA LEU A 136 2.17 -4.68 -14.91
C LEU A 136 1.95 -3.31 -15.55
N ALA A 137 0.98 -3.20 -16.47
CA ALA A 137 0.63 -1.94 -17.13
C ALA A 137 0.17 -0.88 -16.11
N THR A 138 -0.65 -1.28 -15.14
CA THR A 138 -1.14 -0.39 -14.07
C THR A 138 0.00 0.07 -13.17
N LEU A 139 0.89 -0.84 -12.76
CA LEU A 139 2.04 -0.51 -11.92
C LEU A 139 3.02 0.42 -12.66
N ASN A 140 3.21 0.21 -13.97
CA ASN A 140 4.02 1.09 -14.82
C ASN A 140 3.37 2.47 -14.99
N HIS A 141 2.05 2.52 -15.19
CA HIS A 141 1.32 3.78 -15.25
C HIS A 141 1.48 4.59 -13.95
N ILE A 142 1.28 3.94 -12.79
CA ILE A 142 1.48 4.55 -11.48
C ILE A 142 2.93 5.01 -11.31
N HIS A 143 3.91 4.24 -11.80
CA HIS A 143 5.31 4.64 -11.75
C HIS A 143 5.52 6.01 -12.39
N PHE A 144 5.04 6.22 -13.61
CA PHE A 144 5.17 7.51 -14.30
C PHE A 144 4.36 8.62 -13.63
N GLN A 145 3.13 8.35 -13.17
CA GLN A 145 2.35 9.33 -12.41
C GLN A 145 3.12 9.82 -11.17
N LEU A 146 3.80 8.92 -10.47
CA LEU A 146 4.56 9.27 -9.26
C LEU A 146 5.86 10.00 -9.56
N LEU A 147 6.45 9.86 -10.75
CA LEU A 147 7.60 10.65 -11.18
C LEU A 147 7.25 12.14 -11.32
N GLU A 148 6.01 12.44 -11.71
CA GLU A 148 5.53 13.81 -11.91
C GLU A 148 4.90 14.41 -10.64
N ALA A 149 4.49 13.57 -9.70
CA ALA A 149 3.80 14.00 -8.49
C ALA A 149 4.76 14.47 -7.39
N THR A 150 4.31 15.39 -6.53
CA THR A 150 5.10 15.82 -5.36
C THR A 150 5.45 14.61 -4.47
N PRO A 151 6.68 14.48 -3.93
CA PRO A 151 7.01 13.39 -3.04
C PRO A 151 6.11 13.35 -1.80
N GLY A 152 5.65 12.15 -1.42
CA GLY A 152 4.75 11.95 -0.29
C GLY A 152 4.75 10.51 0.21
N PRO A 153 4.18 10.24 1.40
CA PRO A 153 4.06 8.89 1.92
C PRO A 153 3.19 8.02 1.01
N LEU A 154 3.68 6.82 0.68
CA LEU A 154 3.03 5.90 -0.24
C LEU A 154 2.76 4.56 0.42
N LEU A 155 1.53 4.04 0.25
CA LEU A 155 1.14 2.69 0.65
C LEU A 155 0.66 1.92 -0.58
N LEU A 156 1.17 0.71 -0.77
CA LEU A 156 0.62 -0.27 -1.70
C LEU A 156 -0.06 -1.38 -0.91
N VAL A 157 -1.26 -1.75 -1.33
CA VAL A 157 -2.01 -2.87 -0.77
C VAL A 157 -2.31 -3.86 -1.89
N PHE A 158 -1.96 -5.12 -1.68
CA PHE A 158 -2.25 -6.22 -2.59
C PHE A 158 -3.18 -7.20 -1.90
N ASN A 159 -4.47 -7.17 -2.24
CA ASN A 159 -5.42 -8.14 -1.73
C ASN A 159 -5.36 -9.41 -2.58
N CYS A 160 -5.14 -10.55 -1.92
CA CYS A 160 -5.08 -11.88 -2.54
C CYS A 160 -3.99 -12.06 -3.62
N VAL A 161 -2.74 -11.69 -3.36
CA VAL A 161 -1.65 -11.71 -4.37
C VAL A 161 -1.39 -13.08 -5.02
N GLY A 162 -1.69 -14.16 -4.30
CA GLY A 162 -1.44 -15.54 -4.76
C GLY A 162 -2.35 -15.98 -5.91
N SER A 163 -3.47 -15.30 -6.13
CA SER A 163 -4.40 -15.62 -7.22
C SER A 163 -3.80 -15.32 -8.59
N PHE A 164 -2.96 -14.30 -8.73
CA PHE A 164 -2.33 -13.94 -10.01
C PHE A 164 -1.39 -15.03 -10.52
N HIS A 165 -0.64 -15.68 -9.62
CA HIS A 165 0.14 -16.87 -9.98
C HIS A 165 -0.75 -18.03 -10.45
N ALA A 166 -1.92 -18.22 -9.83
CA ALA A 166 -2.87 -19.24 -10.26
C ALA A 166 -3.51 -18.89 -11.62
N ILE A 167 -3.82 -17.62 -11.86
CA ILE A 167 -4.34 -17.09 -13.13
C ILE A 167 -3.30 -17.32 -14.24
N ASP A 168 -2.05 -16.90 -14.05
CA ASP A 168 -0.98 -17.10 -15.04
C ASP A 168 -0.73 -18.59 -15.33
N LYS A 169 -0.83 -19.46 -14.32
CA LYS A 169 -0.73 -20.91 -14.49
C LYS A 169 -1.89 -21.50 -15.29
N MET A 170 -3.10 -20.93 -15.18
CA MET A 170 -4.25 -21.35 -16.00
C MET A 170 -4.12 -20.85 -17.44
N THR A 171 -3.62 -19.64 -17.64
CA THR A 171 -3.40 -19.05 -18.97
C THR A 171 -2.28 -19.78 -19.73
N THR A 172 -1.15 -20.08 -19.09
CA THR A 172 -0.04 -20.85 -19.69
C THR A 172 -0.45 -22.27 -20.09
N LYS A 173 -1.27 -22.94 -19.28
CA LYS A 173 -1.87 -24.25 -19.64
C LYS A 173 -2.79 -24.19 -20.87
N SER A 174 -3.39 -23.03 -21.14
CA SER A 174 -4.35 -22.86 -22.23
C SER A 174 -3.73 -22.39 -23.55
N VAL A 175 -2.55 -21.74 -23.50
CA VAL A 175 -1.93 -21.08 -24.67
C VAL A 175 -0.55 -21.66 -25.04
N GLY A 176 0.00 -22.61 -24.27
CA GLY A 176 1.38 -23.11 -24.42
C GLY A 176 2.39 -22.20 -23.69
N ASP A 177 3.67 -22.58 -23.65
CA ASP A 177 4.78 -21.95 -22.89
C ASP A 177 4.93 -20.44 -23.16
N GLY A 178 4.03 -19.64 -22.58
CA GLY A 178 4.16 -18.21 -22.43
C GLY A 178 4.99 -17.92 -21.19
N LEU A 179 5.89 -16.93 -21.29
CA LEU A 179 6.65 -16.41 -20.16
C LEU A 179 5.71 -16.19 -18.97
N ALA A 180 6.06 -16.69 -17.79
CA ALA A 180 5.27 -16.44 -16.58
C ALA A 180 5.35 -14.94 -16.23
N LEU A 181 4.38 -14.15 -16.72
CA LEU A 181 4.33 -12.69 -16.56
C LEU A 181 4.39 -12.25 -15.09
N SER A 182 3.91 -13.10 -14.18
CA SER A 182 4.10 -12.93 -12.73
C SER A 182 5.55 -12.62 -12.32
N GLU A 183 6.57 -13.26 -12.91
CA GLU A 183 7.97 -12.99 -12.57
C GLU A 183 8.38 -11.56 -12.96
N GLN A 184 7.95 -11.10 -14.13
CA GLN A 184 8.20 -9.73 -14.58
C GLN A 184 7.52 -8.71 -13.66
N VAL A 185 6.29 -9.01 -13.21
CA VAL A 185 5.57 -8.19 -12.23
C VAL A 185 6.38 -8.06 -10.94
N PHE A 186 6.91 -9.16 -10.39
CA PHE A 186 7.72 -9.10 -9.16
C PHE A 186 9.04 -8.35 -9.35
N ILE A 187 9.72 -8.52 -10.48
CA ILE A 187 10.95 -7.77 -10.80
C ILE A 187 10.62 -6.27 -10.85
N PHE A 188 9.56 -5.89 -11.56
CA PHE A 188 9.15 -4.50 -11.66
C PHE A 188 8.71 -3.94 -10.30
N LEU A 189 7.98 -4.71 -9.49
CA LEU A 189 7.58 -4.31 -8.14
C LEU A 189 8.78 -4.08 -7.23
N LYS A 190 9.83 -4.92 -7.29
CA LYS A 190 11.08 -4.68 -6.54
C LYS A 190 11.74 -3.36 -6.95
N GLN A 191 11.79 -3.06 -8.25
CA GLN A 191 12.33 -1.78 -8.74
C GLN A 191 11.46 -0.61 -8.30
N PHE A 192 10.14 -0.74 -8.41
CA PHE A 192 9.17 0.25 -7.96
C PHE A 192 9.36 0.57 -6.47
N ILE A 193 9.47 -0.46 -5.63
CA ILE A 193 9.66 -0.29 -4.18
C ILE A 193 10.97 0.46 -3.89
N ARG A 194 12.05 0.11 -4.58
CA ARG A 194 13.35 0.80 -4.44
C ARG A 194 13.31 2.25 -4.90
N HIS A 195 12.49 2.58 -5.89
CA HIS A 195 12.41 3.93 -6.42
C HIS A 195 11.49 4.81 -5.55
N HIS A 196 10.25 4.38 -5.37
CA HIS A 196 9.19 5.16 -4.73
C HIS A 196 9.09 4.99 -3.21
N SER A 197 9.81 4.01 -2.64
CA SER A 197 9.83 3.72 -1.21
C SER A 197 8.44 3.58 -0.55
N PRO A 198 7.49 2.83 -1.14
CA PRO A 198 6.20 2.55 -0.50
C PRO A 198 6.37 1.67 0.73
N ILE A 199 5.41 1.72 1.64
CA ILE A 199 5.12 0.59 2.53
C ILE A 199 4.20 -0.35 1.76
N VAL A 200 4.42 -1.67 1.83
CA VAL A 200 3.62 -2.64 1.10
C VAL A 200 2.93 -3.58 2.08
N PHE A 201 1.62 -3.75 1.95
CA PHE A 201 0.86 -4.78 2.65
C PHE A 201 0.26 -5.75 1.63
N VAL A 202 0.36 -7.04 1.91
CA VAL A 202 -0.07 -8.11 1.03
C VAL A 202 -0.93 -9.08 1.81
N ALA A 203 -2.08 -9.48 1.28
CA ALA A 203 -2.85 -10.62 1.80
C ALA A 203 -2.59 -11.87 0.97
N LYS A 204 -2.31 -12.98 1.65
CA LYS A 204 -2.03 -14.28 1.03
C LYS A 204 -2.82 -15.38 1.73
N GLY A 205 -3.37 -16.29 0.93
CA GLY A 205 -4.05 -17.49 1.44
C GLY A 205 -3.02 -18.52 1.92
N THR A 206 -3.12 -18.92 3.19
CA THR A 206 -2.31 -19.97 3.82
C THR A 206 -3.18 -20.82 4.75
N THR A 207 -2.68 -21.96 5.23
CA THR A 207 -3.42 -22.80 6.18
C THR A 207 -3.37 -22.28 7.63
N SER A 208 -2.40 -21.42 7.96
CA SER A 208 -2.22 -20.83 9.29
C SER A 208 -2.14 -19.31 9.23
N MET A 209 -2.66 -18.65 10.27
CA MET A 209 -2.57 -17.20 10.40
C MET A 209 -1.23 -16.78 10.99
N HIS A 210 -0.49 -15.94 10.26
CA HIS A 210 0.75 -15.31 10.74
C HIS A 210 1.02 -14.02 9.97
N ILE A 211 1.91 -13.19 10.51
CA ILE A 211 2.33 -11.93 9.90
C ILE A 211 3.84 -12.02 9.66
N GLU A 212 4.27 -11.79 8.43
CA GLU A 212 5.69 -11.77 8.06
C GLU A 212 6.08 -10.35 7.62
N VAL A 213 7.23 -9.86 8.09
CA VAL A 213 7.75 -8.53 7.74
C VAL A 213 9.10 -8.71 7.05
N CYS A 214 9.12 -8.44 5.74
CA CYS A 214 10.31 -8.50 4.90
C CYS A 214 10.95 -7.10 4.78
N SER A 215 12.28 -7.04 4.90
CA SER A 215 13.08 -5.81 4.89
C SER A 215 13.88 -5.64 3.59
#